data_AF-Q2VCR3-F1
#
_entry.id   AF-Q2VCR3-F1
#
_cell.length_a   1.000
_cell.length_b   1.000
_cell.length_c   1.000
_cell.angle_alpha   90.00
_cell.angle_beta   90.00
_cell.angle_gamma   90.00
#
_symmetry.space_group_name_H-M   'P 1'
#
loop_
_entity.id
_entity.type
_entity.pdbx_description
1 polymer ?
#
loop_
_entity_poly.entity_id
_entity_poly.type
_entity_poly.pdbx_seq_one_letter_code
_entity_poly.pdbx_strand_id
1 'polypeptide(L)'
;GTSEHSISQEDIARISKDLEDSVGLDCKRYLGLTVASVLGLLVFLTPIAFILLPPILWRDELEPCGTICEGLFISVAFKLLILLIGTWALFFRKQRADVPRVFVFRALLLVLVFLFVVSYWLFYGVRILDSRDRNYQGIVQYAVSLVDALLFIHYLAIVLLELRQLQPMFTLQVVRSTDGES
;
A
#
# COMPACT_ATOMS: atom_id res chain seq x y z
N GLY A 1 -10.96 -37.70 -39.56
CA GLY A 1 -11.35 -37.98 -38.17
C GLY A 1 -10.65 -36.99 -37.30
N THR A 2 -11.42 -36.14 -36.63
CA THR A 2 -10.97 -35.19 -35.60
C THR A 2 -10.61 -35.96 -34.33
N SER A 3 -9.40 -35.78 -33.79
CA SER A 3 -9.01 -36.32 -32.48
C SER A 3 -7.99 -35.35 -31.87
N GLU A 4 -8.50 -34.35 -31.14
CA GLU A 4 -8.44 -34.26 -29.68
C GLU A 4 -7.05 -33.80 -29.20
N HIS A 5 -6.83 -32.48 -29.26
CA HIS A 5 -5.77 -31.79 -28.53
C HIS A 5 -6.02 -31.95 -27.02
N SER A 6 -5.63 -33.08 -26.45
CA SER A 6 -5.60 -33.24 -25.00
C SER A 6 -4.34 -32.53 -24.50
N ILE A 7 -4.48 -31.26 -24.12
CA ILE A 7 -3.44 -30.56 -23.37
C ILE A 7 -3.34 -31.28 -22.03
N SER A 8 -2.21 -31.96 -21.80
CA SER A 8 -1.96 -32.68 -20.55
C SER A 8 -1.76 -31.70 -19.41
N GLN A 9 -2.13 -32.07 -18.18
CA GLN A 9 -1.87 -31.26 -16.98
C GLN A 9 -0.37 -30.97 -16.79
N GLU A 10 0.48 -31.81 -17.38
CA GLU A 10 1.93 -31.70 -17.46
C GLU A 10 2.36 -30.53 -18.36
N ASP A 11 1.68 -30.35 -19.50
CA ASP A 11 1.94 -29.26 -20.44
C ASP A 11 1.47 -27.91 -19.87
N ILE A 12 0.36 -27.89 -19.12
CA ILE A 12 -0.07 -26.69 -18.39
C ILE A 12 0.95 -26.35 -17.28
N ALA A 13 1.46 -27.35 -16.58
CA ALA A 13 2.50 -27.15 -15.56
C ALA A 13 3.82 -26.67 -16.17
N ARG A 14 4.21 -27.16 -17.35
CA ARG A 14 5.38 -26.68 -18.10
C ARG A 14 5.19 -25.27 -18.62
N ILE A 15 4.04 -24.93 -19.19
CA ILE A 15 3.76 -23.56 -19.65
C ILE A 15 3.71 -22.58 -18.48
N SER A 16 3.14 -22.97 -17.33
CA SER A 16 3.17 -22.17 -16.10
C SER A 16 4.59 -21.99 -15.59
N LYS A 17 5.42 -23.03 -15.65
CA LYS A 17 6.81 -23.01 -15.22
C LYS A 17 7.69 -22.18 -16.15
N ASP A 18 7.52 -22.31 -17.46
CA ASP A 18 8.25 -21.53 -18.47
C ASP A 18 7.84 -20.05 -18.41
N LEU A 19 6.59 -19.73 -18.05
CA LEU A 19 6.16 -18.37 -17.77
C LEU A 19 6.76 -17.83 -16.46
N GLU A 20 6.87 -18.65 -15.41
CA GLU A 20 7.56 -18.29 -14.15
C GLU A 20 9.08 -18.13 -14.32
N ASP A 21 9.72 -18.93 -15.17
CA ASP A 21 11.14 -18.85 -15.49
C ASP A 21 11.44 -17.70 -16.47
N SER A 22 10.54 -17.40 -17.42
CA SER A 22 10.67 -16.28 -18.37
C SER A 22 10.31 -14.93 -17.75
N VAL A 23 9.40 -14.90 -16.77
CA VAL A 23 9.12 -13.73 -15.93
C VAL A 23 9.83 -13.96 -14.59
N GLY A 24 11.16 -14.04 -14.65
CA GLY A 24 12.01 -14.42 -13.53
C GLY A 24 11.53 -13.81 -12.21
N LEU A 25 11.47 -14.64 -11.16
CA LEU A 25 11.01 -14.31 -9.81
C LEU A 25 11.57 -12.97 -9.27
N ASP A 26 12.74 -12.54 -9.75
CA ASP A 26 13.31 -11.22 -9.48
C ASP A 26 12.47 -10.07 -10.06
N CYS A 27 12.00 -10.15 -11.31
CA CYS A 27 11.17 -9.11 -11.93
C CYS A 27 9.88 -8.87 -11.12
N LYS A 28 9.23 -9.94 -10.65
CA LYS A 28 8.02 -9.85 -9.84
C LYS A 28 8.28 -9.23 -8.45
N ARG A 29 9.45 -9.50 -7.86
CA ARG A 29 9.89 -8.92 -6.58
C ARG A 29 10.24 -7.44 -6.72
N TYR A 30 10.98 -7.07 -7.76
CA TYR A 30 11.29 -5.68 -8.06
C TYR A 30 10.03 -4.89 -8.43
N LEU A 31 9.10 -5.47 -9.19
CA LEU A 31 7.82 -4.85 -9.53
C LEU A 31 6.97 -4.59 -8.28
N GLY A 32 6.90 -5.53 -7.34
CA GLY A 32 6.21 -5.31 -6.08
C GLY A 32 6.83 -4.17 -5.25
N LEU A 33 8.16 -4.09 -5.21
CA LEU A 33 8.89 -3.04 -4.50
C LEU A 33 8.72 -1.67 -5.17
N THR A 34 8.80 -1.60 -6.51
CA THR A 34 8.64 -0.34 -7.25
C THR A 34 7.22 0.18 -7.17
N VAL A 35 6.20 -0.68 -7.30
CA VAL A 35 4.81 -0.27 -7.13
C VAL A 35 4.57 0.25 -5.71
N ALA A 36 5.08 -0.45 -4.69
CA ALA A 36 4.93 -0.02 -3.31
C ALA A 36 5.66 1.30 -3.02
N SER A 37 6.85 1.51 -3.58
CA SER A 37 7.61 2.76 -3.40
C SER A 37 6.93 3.94 -4.09
N VAL A 38 6.49 3.77 -5.35
CA VAL A 38 5.75 4.78 -6.10
C VAL A 38 4.46 5.14 -5.37
N LEU A 39 3.70 4.15 -4.92
CA LEU A 39 2.47 4.40 -4.18
C LEU A 39 2.75 5.08 -2.83
N GLY A 40 3.81 4.68 -2.13
CA GLY A 40 4.24 5.33 -0.89
C GLY A 40 4.58 6.80 -1.06
N LEU A 41 5.29 7.14 -2.14
CA LEU A 41 5.58 8.54 -2.50
C LEU A 41 4.30 9.31 -2.82
N LEU A 42 3.40 8.74 -3.61
CA LEU A 42 2.11 9.36 -3.94
C LEU A 42 1.28 9.64 -2.69
N VAL A 43 1.22 8.69 -1.75
CA VAL A 43 0.53 8.83 -0.47
C VAL A 43 1.11 9.97 0.37
N PHE A 44 2.43 10.14 0.36
CA PHE A 44 3.09 11.23 1.08
C PHE A 44 2.85 12.60 0.45
N LEU A 45 2.91 12.66 -0.88
CA LEU A 45 2.80 13.91 -1.62
C LEU A 45 1.35 14.38 -1.75
N THR A 46 0.35 13.49 -1.72
CA THR A 46 -1.05 13.85 -1.93
C THR A 46 -1.59 14.83 -0.88
N PRO A 47 -1.45 14.61 0.44
CA PRO A 47 -1.92 15.55 1.46
C PRO A 47 -1.23 16.93 1.35
N ILE A 48 0.06 16.93 1.01
CA ILE A 48 0.82 18.17 0.78
C ILE A 48 0.27 18.90 -0.46
N ALA A 49 0.02 18.17 -1.54
CA ALA A 49 -0.56 18.72 -2.77
C ALA A 49 -1.94 19.32 -2.51
N PHE A 50 -2.81 18.65 -1.74
CA PHE A 50 -4.16 19.15 -1.45
C PHE A 50 -4.16 20.47 -0.66
N ILE A 51 -3.16 20.66 0.21
CA ILE A 51 -2.98 21.89 0.98
C ILE A 51 -2.38 23.00 0.12
N LEU A 52 -1.40 22.68 -0.75
CA LEU A 52 -0.66 23.68 -1.53
C LEU A 52 -1.35 24.08 -2.85
N LEU A 53 -2.18 23.23 -3.44
CA LEU A 53 -2.86 23.50 -4.71
C LEU A 53 -3.74 24.77 -4.68
N PRO A 54 -4.65 24.96 -3.71
CA PRO A 54 -5.54 26.13 -3.67
C PRO A 54 -4.82 27.49 -3.62
N PRO A 55 -3.82 27.73 -2.74
CA PRO A 55 -3.11 29.01 -2.70
C PRO A 55 -2.22 29.25 -3.93
N ILE A 56 -1.89 28.22 -4.71
CA ILE A 56 -1.16 28.38 -5.98
C ILE A 56 -2.11 28.83 -7.10
N LEU A 57 -3.36 28.36 -7.08
CA LEU A 57 -4.28 28.50 -8.22
C LEU A 57 -5.24 29.69 -8.10
N TRP A 58 -5.72 30.03 -6.89
CA TRP A 58 -6.66 31.16 -6.66
C TRP A 58 -6.49 31.81 -5.29
N ARG A 59 -5.25 32.21 -4.96
CA ARG A 59 -4.88 32.81 -3.66
C ARG A 59 -5.77 33.96 -3.22
N ASP A 60 -6.13 34.85 -4.14
CA ASP A 60 -6.84 36.10 -3.84
C ASP A 60 -8.31 35.86 -3.45
N GLU A 61 -8.85 34.67 -3.75
CA GLU A 61 -10.23 34.28 -3.42
C GLU A 61 -10.34 33.44 -2.14
N LEU A 62 -9.21 33.06 -1.52
CA LEU A 62 -9.20 32.22 -0.32
C LEU A 62 -9.56 33.03 0.93
N GLU A 63 -10.44 32.47 1.74
CA GLU A 63 -10.68 33.00 3.08
C GLU A 63 -9.43 32.81 3.96
N PRO A 64 -9.08 33.81 4.79
CA PRO A 64 -7.92 33.71 5.66
C PRO A 64 -8.11 32.56 6.66
N CYS A 65 -7.08 31.71 6.78
CA CYS A 65 -7.11 30.64 7.76
C CYS A 65 -6.97 31.20 9.18
N GLY A 66 -7.89 30.81 10.05
CA GLY A 66 -7.84 31.12 11.48
C GLY A 66 -6.89 30.19 12.26
N THR A 67 -6.87 30.37 13.58
CA THR A 67 -6.06 29.57 14.52
C THR A 67 -6.36 28.07 14.47
N ILE A 68 -7.56 27.68 14.03
CA ILE A 68 -7.96 26.27 13.86
C ILE A 68 -7.09 25.60 12.78
N CYS A 69 -6.82 26.29 11.67
CA CYS A 69 -6.01 25.75 10.59
C CYS A 69 -4.56 25.52 11.00
N GLU A 70 -3.99 26.43 11.79
CA GLU A 70 -2.64 26.29 12.34
C GLU A 70 -2.53 24.98 13.14
N GLY A 71 -3.54 24.68 13.96
CA GLY A 71 -3.62 23.40 14.66
C GLY A 71 -3.72 22.19 13.72
N LEU A 72 -4.46 22.31 12.62
CA LEU A 72 -4.57 21.24 11.62
C LEU A 72 -3.25 21.03 10.86
N PHE A 73 -2.50 22.08 10.53
CA PHE A 73 -1.18 21.95 9.90
C PHE A 73 -0.19 21.22 10.81
N ILE A 74 -0.17 21.57 12.09
CA ILE A 74 0.65 20.88 13.09
C ILE A 74 0.24 19.40 13.16
N SER A 75 -1.07 19.12 13.23
CA SER A 75 -1.60 17.75 13.24
C SER A 75 -1.17 16.95 12.01
N VAL A 76 -1.30 17.52 10.81
CA VAL A 76 -0.89 16.88 9.55
C VAL A 76 0.60 16.61 9.53
N ALA A 77 1.43 17.57 9.96
CA ALA A 77 2.88 17.40 10.00
C ALA A 77 3.29 16.21 10.89
N PHE A 78 2.74 16.12 12.11
CA PHE A 78 3.03 14.98 13.00
C PHE A 78 2.47 13.66 12.46
N LYS A 79 1.26 13.65 11.92
CA LYS A 79 0.64 12.46 11.34
C LYS A 79 1.43 11.94 10.14
N LEU A 80 1.89 12.83 9.26
CA LEU A 80 2.79 12.48 8.16
C LEU A 80 4.10 11.94 8.71
N LEU A 81 4.74 12.59 9.68
CA LEU A 81 5.98 12.08 10.28
C LEU A 81 5.80 10.65 10.84
N ILE A 82 4.71 10.39 11.56
CA ILE A 82 4.38 9.05 12.06
C ILE A 82 4.22 8.06 10.90
N LEU A 83 3.49 8.44 9.84
CA LEU A 83 3.31 7.61 8.66
C LEU A 83 4.65 7.32 7.96
N LEU A 84 5.59 8.29 7.93
CA LEU A 84 6.93 8.12 7.35
C LEU A 84 7.69 7.05 8.13
N ILE A 85 7.77 7.24 9.45
CA ILE A 85 8.52 6.36 10.35
C ILE A 85 7.92 4.96 10.33
N GLY A 86 6.59 4.84 10.39
CA GLY A 86 5.89 3.56 10.33
C GLY A 86 6.14 2.83 9.02
N THR A 87 6.03 3.54 7.88
CA THR A 87 6.28 2.97 6.56
C THR A 87 7.74 2.54 6.41
N TRP A 88 8.68 3.39 6.81
CA TRP A 88 10.10 3.07 6.85
C TRP A 88 10.39 1.85 7.73
N ALA A 89 9.82 1.79 8.94
CA ALA A 89 9.98 0.66 9.86
C ALA A 89 9.46 -0.65 9.25
N LEU A 90 8.32 -0.63 8.53
CA LEU A 90 7.79 -1.80 7.85
C LEU A 90 8.67 -2.29 6.68
N PHE A 91 9.30 -1.37 5.94
CA PHE A 91 10.18 -1.71 4.81
C PHE A 91 11.59 -2.13 5.24
N PHE A 92 12.16 -1.51 6.28
CA PHE A 92 13.51 -1.82 6.77
C PHE A 92 13.55 -3.02 7.74
N ARG A 93 12.40 -3.49 8.25
CA ARG A 93 12.33 -4.73 9.04
C ARG A 93 12.65 -5.93 8.15
N LYS A 94 13.87 -6.46 8.29
CA LYS A 94 14.39 -7.63 7.55
C LYS A 94 13.40 -8.79 7.62
N GLN A 95 12.76 -9.11 6.50
CA GLN A 95 11.85 -10.25 6.42
C GLN A 95 12.67 -11.54 6.45
N ARG A 96 12.60 -12.27 7.56
CA ARG A 96 13.34 -13.55 7.74
C ARG A 96 12.85 -14.67 6.84
N ALA A 97 11.68 -14.54 6.20
CA ALA A 97 11.21 -15.44 5.15
C ALA A 97 10.09 -14.78 4.32
N ASP A 98 10.24 -14.79 2.99
CA ASP A 98 9.18 -14.40 2.06
C ASP A 98 8.15 -15.53 1.97
N VAL A 99 7.16 -15.49 2.85
CA VAL A 99 6.05 -16.45 2.86
C VAL A 99 4.95 -15.99 1.88
N PRO A 100 4.44 -16.85 0.98
CA PRO A 100 3.55 -16.47 -0.12
C PRO A 100 2.27 -15.76 0.35
N ARG A 101 1.78 -16.07 1.56
CA ARG A 101 0.60 -15.41 2.14
C ARG A 101 0.86 -13.94 2.54
N VAL A 102 2.09 -13.49 2.84
CA VAL A 102 2.37 -12.06 3.13
C VAL A 102 2.17 -11.21 1.88
N PHE A 103 2.48 -11.78 0.70
CA PHE A 103 2.30 -11.11 -0.57
C PHE A 103 0.83 -10.73 -0.81
N VAL A 104 -0.12 -11.62 -0.49
CA VAL A 104 -1.56 -11.36 -0.65
C VAL A 104 -2.05 -10.22 0.24
N PHE A 105 -1.68 -10.20 1.53
CA PHE A 105 -2.07 -9.10 2.44
C PHE A 105 -1.46 -7.77 2.01
N ARG A 106 -0.19 -7.77 1.61
CA ARG A 106 0.45 -6.56 1.08
C ARG A 106 -0.22 -6.07 -0.19
N ALA A 107 -0.55 -6.97 -1.12
CA ALA A 107 -1.27 -6.61 -2.34
C ALA A 107 -2.66 -6.02 -2.01
N LEU A 108 -3.40 -6.63 -1.08
CA LEU A 108 -4.70 -6.12 -0.63
C LEU A 108 -4.58 -4.72 0.00
N LEU A 109 -3.58 -4.49 0.85
CA LEU A 109 -3.32 -3.18 1.44
C LEU A 109 -2.93 -2.14 0.39
N LEU A 110 -2.07 -2.49 -0.58
CA LEU A 110 -1.70 -1.58 -1.68
C LEU A 110 -2.92 -1.22 -2.55
N VAL A 111 -3.78 -2.19 -2.86
CA VAL A 111 -5.03 -1.94 -3.59
C VAL A 111 -5.95 -1.03 -2.78
N LEU A 112 -6.10 -1.29 -1.47
CA LEU A 112 -6.92 -0.45 -0.60
C LEU A 112 -6.41 1.00 -0.58
N VAL A 113 -5.10 1.20 -0.37
CA VAL A 113 -4.46 2.52 -0.40
C VAL A 113 -4.69 3.20 -1.76
N PHE A 114 -4.50 2.48 -2.86
CA PHE A 114 -4.72 3.01 -4.20
C PHE A 114 -6.16 3.48 -4.41
N LEU A 115 -7.16 2.68 -4.02
CA LEU A 115 -8.58 3.03 -4.12
C LEU A 115 -8.91 4.27 -3.28
N PHE A 116 -8.36 4.38 -2.07
CA PHE A 116 -8.53 5.57 -1.22
C PHE A 116 -7.90 6.81 -1.87
N VAL A 117 -6.65 6.73 -2.32
CA VAL A 117 -5.97 7.86 -2.97
C VAL A 117 -6.74 8.33 -4.21
N VAL A 118 -7.12 7.41 -5.10
CA VAL A 118 -7.87 7.75 -6.32
C VAL A 118 -9.23 8.36 -6.01
N SER A 119 -9.99 7.78 -5.06
CA SER A 119 -11.31 8.30 -4.71
C SER A 119 -11.22 9.71 -4.10
N TYR A 120 -10.23 9.97 -3.25
CA TYR A 120 -9.98 11.30 -2.71
C TYR A 120 -9.54 12.30 -3.78
N TRP A 121 -8.69 11.91 -4.73
CA TRP A 121 -8.31 12.76 -5.86
C TRP A 121 -9.50 13.13 -6.74
N LEU A 122 -10.37 12.16 -7.04
CA LEU A 122 -11.57 12.40 -7.85
C LEU A 122 -12.52 13.37 -7.15
N PHE A 123 -12.78 13.16 -5.86
CA PHE A 123 -13.65 14.04 -5.09
C PHE A 123 -13.02 15.43 -4.92
N TYR A 124 -11.72 15.50 -4.68
CA TYR A 124 -10.97 16.76 -4.63
C TYR A 124 -11.07 17.54 -5.96
N GLY A 125 -10.89 16.84 -7.08
CA GLY A 125 -11.06 17.38 -8.43
C GLY A 125 -12.42 18.03 -8.65
N VAL A 126 -13.49 17.29 -8.40
CA VAL A 126 -14.86 17.76 -8.70
C VAL A 126 -15.36 18.77 -7.67
N ARG A 127 -15.08 18.56 -6.39
CA ARG A 127 -15.68 19.38 -5.32
C ARG A 127 -14.85 20.59 -4.95
N ILE A 128 -13.52 20.49 -4.96
CA ILE A 128 -12.64 21.58 -4.51
C ILE A 128 -12.09 22.33 -5.73
N LEU A 129 -11.55 21.61 -6.73
CA LEU A 129 -10.92 22.26 -7.88
C LEU A 129 -11.94 22.89 -8.83
N ASP A 130 -12.96 22.14 -9.25
CA ASP A 130 -13.95 22.63 -10.22
C ASP A 130 -14.85 23.73 -9.63
N SER A 131 -15.26 23.57 -8.38
CA SER A 131 -16.12 24.56 -7.68
C SER A 131 -15.34 25.74 -7.08
N ARG A 132 -13.99 25.73 -7.15
CA ARG A 132 -13.09 26.72 -6.50
C ARG A 132 -13.52 27.06 -5.09
N ASP A 133 -13.54 26.06 -4.21
CA ASP A 133 -13.95 26.27 -2.83
C ASP A 133 -13.07 27.33 -2.15
N ARG A 134 -13.71 28.32 -1.53
CA ARG A 134 -13.06 29.46 -0.86
C ARG A 134 -12.76 29.17 0.61
N ASN A 135 -13.45 28.19 1.19
CA ASN A 135 -13.27 27.81 2.58
C ASN A 135 -12.01 26.95 2.75
N TYR A 136 -10.88 27.63 2.97
CA TYR A 136 -9.59 26.96 3.10
C TYR A 136 -9.53 26.02 4.33
N GLN A 137 -10.23 26.33 5.42
CA GLN A 137 -10.31 25.45 6.57
C GLN A 137 -10.95 24.09 6.20
N GLY A 138 -12.02 24.11 5.40
CA GLY A 138 -12.67 22.89 4.90
C GLY A 138 -11.73 22.03 4.05
N ILE A 139 -10.92 22.68 3.21
CA ILE A 139 -9.92 21.99 2.37
C ILE A 139 -8.83 21.34 3.23
N VAL A 140 -8.32 22.06 4.23
CA VAL A 140 -7.30 21.52 5.15
C VAL A 140 -7.89 20.37 5.98
N GLN A 141 -9.13 20.49 6.46
CA GLN A 141 -9.83 19.40 7.15
C GLN A 141 -10.02 18.17 6.24
N TYR A 142 -10.31 18.38 4.96
CA TYR A 142 -10.40 17.30 3.98
C TYR A 142 -9.05 16.58 3.82
N ALA A 143 -7.95 17.34 3.71
CA ALA A 143 -6.60 16.77 3.68
C ALA A 143 -6.26 16.00 4.97
N VAL A 144 -6.64 16.52 6.14
CA VAL A 144 -6.47 15.83 7.43
C VAL A 144 -7.20 14.48 7.43
N SER A 145 -8.45 14.44 6.93
CA SER A 145 -9.24 13.21 6.86
C SER A 145 -8.59 12.13 5.98
N LEU A 146 -7.92 12.53 4.89
CA LEU A 146 -7.13 11.61 4.06
C LEU A 146 -5.97 11.02 4.84
N VAL A 147 -5.21 11.86 5.56
CA VAL A 147 -4.07 11.38 6.38
C VAL A 147 -4.56 10.43 7.48
N ASP A 148 -5.71 10.71 8.09
CA ASP A 148 -6.32 9.82 9.08
C ASP A 148 -6.68 8.46 8.50
N ALA A 149 -7.33 8.43 7.32
CA ALA A 149 -7.62 7.18 6.63
C ALA A 149 -6.35 6.37 6.30
N LEU A 150 -5.29 7.05 5.83
CA LEU A 150 -4.00 6.42 5.54
C LEU A 150 -3.34 5.85 6.79
N LEU A 151 -3.39 6.57 7.92
CA LEU A 151 -2.90 6.08 9.21
C LEU A 151 -3.70 4.87 9.70
N PHE A 152 -5.02 4.85 9.53
CA PHE A 152 -5.84 3.69 9.88
C PHE A 152 -5.47 2.47 9.04
N ILE A 153 -5.26 2.64 7.73
CA ILE A 153 -4.80 1.54 6.85
C ILE A 153 -3.41 1.06 7.27
N HIS A 154 -2.50 1.98 7.61
CA HIS A 154 -1.18 1.64 8.11
C HIS A 154 -1.24 0.87 9.44
N TYR A 155 -2.09 1.31 10.37
CA TYR A 155 -2.30 0.63 11.64
C TYR A 155 -2.88 -0.78 11.43
N LEU A 156 -3.88 -0.91 10.54
CA LEU A 156 -4.41 -2.21 10.14
C LEU A 156 -3.30 -3.12 9.59
N ALA A 157 -2.40 -2.58 8.77
CA ALA A 157 -1.25 -3.32 8.26
C ALA A 157 -0.34 -3.85 9.38
N ILE A 158 -0.04 -3.02 10.39
CA ILE A 158 0.73 -3.44 11.56
C ILE A 158 0.01 -4.55 12.32
N VAL A 159 -1.28 -4.38 12.61
CA VAL A 159 -2.08 -5.37 13.35
C VAL A 159 -2.11 -6.71 12.60
N LEU A 160 -2.34 -6.71 11.29
CA LEU A 160 -2.33 -7.93 10.47
C LEU A 160 -0.96 -8.61 10.46
N LEU A 161 0.13 -7.84 10.48
CA LEU A 161 1.49 -8.38 10.54
C LEU A 161 1.81 -9.00 11.91
N GLU A 162 1.41 -8.36 13.00
CA GLU A 162 1.64 -8.86 14.36
C GLU A 162 0.77 -10.09 14.67
N LEU A 163 -0.52 -10.07 14.31
CA LEU A 163 -1.41 -11.24 14.44
C LEU A 163 -0.85 -12.48 13.71
N ARG A 164 -0.13 -12.26 12.61
CA ARG A 164 0.50 -13.35 11.86
C ARG A 164 1.75 -13.90 12.56
N GLN A 165 2.57 -13.05 13.19
CA GLN A 165 3.77 -13.50 13.91
C GLN A 165 3.43 -14.45 15.06
N LEU A 166 2.21 -14.35 15.60
CA LEU A 166 1.68 -15.24 16.63
C LEU A 166 1.26 -16.63 16.11
N GLN A 167 1.18 -16.86 14.79
CA GLN A 167 0.80 -18.19 14.27
C GLN A 167 1.99 -19.16 14.32
N PRO A 168 1.91 -20.29 15.06
CA PRO A 168 2.99 -21.25 15.16
C PRO A 168 3.26 -21.93 13.81
N MET A 169 4.53 -21.97 13.41
CA MET A 169 4.98 -22.71 12.22
C MET A 169 5.65 -23.99 12.71
N PHE A 170 5.04 -25.15 12.45
CA PHE A 170 5.61 -26.44 12.80
C PHE A 170 6.45 -26.95 11.63
N THR A 171 7.72 -27.26 11.88
CA THR A 171 8.58 -27.94 10.92
C THR A 171 8.60 -29.42 11.26
N LEU A 172 8.04 -30.27 10.39
CA LEU A 172 8.16 -31.71 10.52
C LEU A 172 9.50 -32.16 9.92
N GLN A 173 10.46 -32.51 10.76
CA GLN A 173 11.69 -33.17 10.33
C GLN A 173 11.50 -34.68 10.42
N VAL A 174 11.40 -35.34 9.27
CA VAL A 174 11.40 -36.81 9.20
C VAL A 174 12.86 -37.28 9.27
N VAL A 175 13.27 -37.76 10.44
CA VAL A 175 14.54 -38.47 10.59
C VAL A 175 14.28 -39.94 10.27
N ARG A 176 14.91 -40.47 9.23
CA ARG A 176 14.91 -41.93 9.01
C ARG A 176 15.89 -42.57 9.98
N SER A 177 15.44 -43.51 10.79
CA SER A 177 16.35 -44.40 11.53
C SER A 177 17.11 -45.24 10.50
N THR A 178 18.44 -45.28 10.60
CA THR A 178 19.32 -46.11 9.77
C THR A 178 19.36 -47.57 10.21
N ASP A 179 18.48 -47.99 11.11
CA ASP A 179 18.52 -49.33 11.68
C ASP A 179 17.82 -50.30 10.74
N GLY A 180 18.57 -50.73 9.71
CA GLY A 180 18.35 -51.98 9.04
C GLY A 180 18.80 -53.12 9.95
N GLU A 181 17.92 -53.56 10.85
CA GLU A 181 18.08 -54.85 11.53
C GLU A 181 17.36 -55.92 10.69
N SER A 182 18.09 -57.00 10.40
CA SER A 182 17.79 -58.12 9.49
C SER A 182 16.56 -58.96 9.83
#